data_AF-A0A532TEL1-F1
#
_entry.id   AF-A0A532TEL1-F1
#
_cell.length_a   1.000
_cell.length_b   1.000
_cell.length_c   1.000
_cell.angle_alpha   90.00
_cell.angle_beta   90.00
_cell.angle_gamma   90.00
#
_symmetry.space_group_name_H-M   'P 1'
#
loop_
_entity.id
_entity.type
_entity.pdbx_description
1 polymer ?
#
loop_
_entity_poly.entity_id
_entity_poly.type
_entity_poly.pdbx_seq_one_letter_code
_entity_poly.pdbx_strand_id
1 'polypeptide(L)'
;MEYSSSSIVKEYTKIQKVIATIFYILIVIASIVSLGGVIWTFADIFIGVTGKFELFLNLSLGYQIAIIAGLLAGLFFLLIFFFGLFKKSTRSLIKFIYRKRELEEKYKNRTDVKIAAGGLLISLIAIIIGIIFAIIQDVVTVSSGGSSTLVDLFGSTGPWILFIGIGLFLVVGIALFMIYFWKNGYYILLRLIGAIEKQST
;
A
#
# COMPACT_ATOMS: atom_id res chain seq x y z
N MET A 1 -29.20 18.06 -36.13
CA MET A 1 -29.50 17.52 -34.79
C MET A 1 -28.66 16.26 -34.64
N GLU A 2 -27.35 16.35 -34.39
CA GLU A 2 -26.68 16.84 -33.18
C GLU A 2 -27.12 16.07 -31.93
N TYR A 3 -26.31 15.09 -31.51
CA TYR A 3 -25.77 15.01 -30.15
C TYR A 3 -24.43 14.27 -30.22
N SER A 4 -23.38 15.08 -30.37
CA SER A 4 -22.00 14.69 -30.13
C SER A 4 -21.89 14.17 -28.70
N SER A 5 -21.78 12.86 -28.53
CA SER A 5 -21.32 12.26 -27.27
C SER A 5 -19.84 12.59 -27.13
N SER A 6 -19.56 13.83 -26.74
CA SER A 6 -18.27 14.26 -26.25
C SER A 6 -17.96 13.43 -25.00
N SER A 7 -17.32 12.28 -25.20
CA SER A 7 -16.60 11.60 -24.15
C SER A 7 -15.48 12.55 -23.75
N ILE A 8 -15.76 13.45 -22.80
CA ILE A 8 -14.77 14.31 -22.16
C ILE A 8 -13.82 13.35 -21.45
N VAL A 9 -12.82 12.87 -22.17
CA VAL A 9 -11.61 12.28 -21.61
C VAL A 9 -10.98 13.43 -20.83
N LYS A 10 -11.40 13.60 -19.56
CA LYS A 10 -10.80 14.58 -18.66
C LYS A 10 -9.30 14.32 -18.68
N GLU A 11 -8.59 15.21 -19.34
CA GLU A 11 -7.16 15.07 -19.54
C GLU A 11 -6.48 15.35 -18.19
N TYR A 12 -6.10 14.29 -17.48
CA TYR A 12 -5.41 14.42 -16.22
C TYR A 12 -4.07 15.12 -16.42
N THR A 13 -3.76 16.06 -15.53
CA THR A 13 -2.55 16.88 -15.60
C THR A 13 -1.31 15.98 -15.60
N LYS A 14 -0.24 16.37 -16.31
CA LYS A 14 1.03 15.60 -16.39
C LYS A 14 1.55 15.21 -14.99
N ILE A 15 1.46 16.12 -14.02
CA ILE A 15 1.85 15.89 -12.62
C ILE A 15 1.05 14.76 -11.96
N GLN A 16 -0.26 14.67 -12.20
CA GLN A 16 -1.12 13.62 -11.63
C GLN A 16 -0.76 12.23 -12.18
N LYS A 17 -0.38 12.17 -13.46
CA LYS A 17 0.11 10.94 -14.10
C LYS A 17 1.45 10.51 -13.49
N VAL A 18 2.36 11.45 -13.25
CA VAL A 18 3.66 11.17 -12.59
C VAL A 18 3.46 10.65 -11.17
N ILE A 19 2.64 11.32 -10.35
CA ILE A 19 2.36 10.89 -8.97
C ILE A 19 1.77 9.48 -8.95
N ALA A 20 0.76 9.20 -9.78
CA ALA A 20 0.17 7.87 -9.86
C ALA A 20 1.16 6.80 -10.35
N THR A 21 2.09 7.17 -11.22
CA THR A 21 3.17 6.28 -11.70
C THR A 21 4.15 5.96 -10.58
N ILE A 22 4.54 6.94 -9.77
CA ILE A 22 5.43 6.73 -8.61
C ILE A 22 4.77 5.77 -7.61
N PHE A 23 3.50 6.01 -7.26
CA PHE A 23 2.76 5.10 -6.37
C PHE A 23 2.66 3.70 -6.94
N TYR A 24 2.45 3.58 -8.25
CA TYR A 24 2.43 2.28 -8.90
C TYR A 24 3.79 1.56 -8.76
N ILE A 25 4.90 2.24 -9.04
CA ILE A 25 6.24 1.65 -8.91
C ILE A 25 6.50 1.21 -7.47
N LEU A 26 6.11 2.01 -6.48
CA LEU A 26 6.22 1.64 -5.06
C LEU A 26 5.39 0.40 -4.71
N ILE A 27 4.16 0.28 -5.24
CA ILE A 27 3.32 -0.91 -5.06
C ILE A 27 3.99 -2.14 -5.69
N VAL A 28 4.59 -2.01 -6.88
CA VAL A 28 5.30 -3.10 -7.55
C VAL A 28 6.50 -3.56 -6.72
N ILE A 29 7.31 -2.62 -6.23
CA ILE A 29 8.47 -2.93 -5.37
C ILE A 29 7.98 -3.63 -4.09
N ALA A 30 6.94 -3.10 -3.44
CA ALA A 30 6.35 -3.73 -2.25
C ALA A 30 5.84 -5.15 -2.53
N SER A 31 5.24 -5.36 -3.70
CA SER A 31 4.77 -6.68 -4.13
C SER A 31 5.91 -7.67 -4.32
N ILE A 32 7.00 -7.25 -4.96
CA ILE A 32 8.18 -8.09 -5.19
C ILE A 32 8.83 -8.46 -3.85
N VAL A 33 9.03 -7.48 -2.97
CA VAL A 33 9.61 -7.72 -1.64
C VAL A 33 8.72 -8.63 -0.80
N SER A 34 7.39 -8.41 -0.82
CA SER A 34 6.45 -9.26 -0.09
C SER A 34 6.43 -10.69 -0.62
N LEU A 35 6.40 -10.90 -1.94
CA LEU A 35 6.45 -12.24 -2.53
C LEU A 35 7.79 -12.94 -2.26
N GLY A 36 8.90 -12.21 -2.36
CA GLY A 36 10.22 -12.72 -2.00
C GLY A 36 10.30 -13.11 -0.52
N GLY A 37 9.76 -12.28 0.37
CA GLY A 37 9.67 -12.55 1.80
C GLY A 37 8.80 -13.77 2.11
N VAL A 38 7.67 -13.95 1.41
CA VAL A 38 6.83 -15.14 1.52
C VAL A 38 7.62 -16.39 1.13
N ILE A 39 8.24 -16.40 -0.05
CA ILE A 39 9.04 -17.54 -0.53
C ILE A 39 10.16 -17.86 0.46
N TRP A 40 10.85 -16.85 0.98
CA TRP A 40 11.96 -17.03 1.93
C TRP A 40 11.48 -17.56 3.29
N THR A 41 10.33 -17.08 3.77
CA THR A 41 9.69 -17.57 5.00
C THR A 41 9.26 -19.02 4.86
N PHE A 42 8.66 -19.38 3.72
CA PHE A 42 8.36 -20.77 3.40
C PHE A 42 9.63 -21.63 3.38
N ALA A 43 10.72 -21.14 2.78
CA ALA A 43 11.99 -21.83 2.80
C ALA A 43 12.55 -21.99 4.23
N ASP A 44 12.39 -21.00 5.12
CA ASP A 44 12.79 -21.13 6.54
C ASP A 44 12.00 -22.24 7.25
N ILE A 45 10.68 -22.30 7.03
CA ILE A 45 9.79 -23.27 7.68
C ILE A 45 10.07 -24.70 7.20
N PHE A 46 10.25 -24.91 5.90
CA PHE A 46 10.33 -26.24 5.31
C PHE A 46 11.76 -26.81 5.19
N ILE A 47 12.78 -25.97 5.04
CA ILE A 47 14.17 -26.38 4.81
C ILE A 47 15.03 -26.16 6.06
N GLY A 48 14.59 -25.31 6.99
CA GLY A 48 15.32 -24.92 8.18
C GLY A 48 16.00 -23.55 8.05
N VAL A 49 16.37 -22.98 9.19
CA VAL A 49 16.84 -21.58 9.33
C VAL A 49 18.27 -21.39 8.78
N THR A 50 19.08 -22.46 8.78
CA THR A 50 20.50 -22.45 8.41
C THR A 50 20.84 -23.60 7.47
N GLY A 51 21.85 -23.45 6.61
CA GLY A 51 22.32 -24.50 5.70
C GLY A 51 21.59 -24.60 4.36
N LYS A 52 20.63 -23.70 4.06
CA LYS A 52 19.93 -23.66 2.76
C LYS A 52 20.88 -23.54 1.56
N PHE A 53 21.91 -22.73 1.72
CA PHE A 53 22.92 -22.51 0.68
C PHE A 53 23.81 -23.75 0.50
N GLU A 54 24.16 -24.44 1.59
CA GLU A 54 24.91 -25.71 1.50
C GLU A 54 24.06 -26.82 0.87
N LEU A 55 22.77 -26.91 1.24
CA LEU A 55 21.83 -27.80 0.57
C LEU A 55 21.77 -27.50 -0.93
N PHE A 56 21.66 -26.23 -1.32
CA PHE A 56 21.71 -25.79 -2.72
C PHE A 56 22.99 -26.25 -3.42
N LEU A 57 24.15 -26.04 -2.80
CA LEU A 57 25.45 -26.43 -3.37
C LEU A 57 25.62 -27.95 -3.49
N ASN A 58 24.97 -28.74 -2.64
CA ASN A 58 24.98 -30.20 -2.68
C ASN A 58 24.00 -30.81 -3.69
N LEU A 59 23.10 -30.02 -4.29
CA LEU A 59 22.25 -30.50 -5.37
C LEU A 59 23.07 -30.72 -6.65
N SER A 60 22.58 -31.64 -7.50
CA SER A 60 23.17 -31.81 -8.83
C SER A 60 23.09 -30.49 -9.63
N LEU A 61 24.09 -30.28 -10.50
CA LEU A 61 24.22 -29.06 -11.31
C LEU A 61 22.93 -28.76 -12.12
N GLY A 62 22.25 -29.81 -12.59
CA GLY A 62 20.95 -29.69 -13.27
C GLY A 62 19.86 -29.09 -12.39
N TYR A 63 19.73 -29.51 -11.13
CA TYR A 63 18.76 -28.92 -10.21
C TYR A 63 19.12 -27.49 -9.81
N GLN A 64 20.40 -27.17 -9.64
CA GLN A 64 20.84 -25.80 -9.36
C GLN A 64 20.43 -24.84 -10.49
N ILE A 65 20.70 -25.22 -11.74
CA ILE A 65 20.28 -24.45 -12.92
C ILE A 65 18.76 -24.33 -12.98
N ALA A 66 18.01 -25.42 -12.73
CA ALA A 66 16.56 -25.40 -12.77
C ALA A 66 15.95 -24.45 -11.73
N ILE A 67 16.49 -24.41 -10.51
CA ILE A 67 16.05 -23.49 -9.45
C ILE A 67 16.32 -22.04 -9.84
N ILE A 68 17.53 -21.73 -10.31
CA ILE A 68 17.91 -20.37 -10.71
C ILE A 68 17.05 -19.92 -11.91
N ALA A 69 16.93 -20.76 -12.94
CA ALA A 69 16.15 -20.47 -14.13
C ALA A 69 14.65 -20.30 -13.79
N GLY A 70 14.12 -21.13 -12.90
CA GLY A 70 12.74 -21.02 -12.43
C GLY A 70 12.48 -19.72 -11.66
N LEU A 71 13.39 -19.33 -10.77
CA LEU A 71 13.30 -18.06 -10.04
C LEU A 71 13.37 -16.87 -11.00
N LEU A 72 14.29 -16.91 -11.98
CA LEU A 72 14.44 -15.84 -12.97
C LEU A 72 13.23 -15.75 -13.90
N ALA A 73 12.69 -16.89 -14.34
CA ALA A 73 11.46 -16.96 -15.14
C ALA A 73 10.25 -16.43 -14.35
N GLY A 74 10.13 -16.79 -13.07
CA GLY A 74 9.08 -16.27 -12.18
C GLY A 74 9.17 -14.76 -12.00
N LEU A 75 10.37 -14.22 -11.78
CA LEU A 75 10.60 -12.78 -11.68
C LEU A 75 10.25 -12.06 -12.98
N PHE A 76 10.63 -12.62 -14.13
CA PHE A 76 10.33 -12.05 -15.44
C PHE A 76 8.83 -12.06 -15.73
N PHE A 77 8.15 -13.16 -15.42
CA PHE A 77 6.69 -13.26 -15.54
C PHE A 77 5.99 -12.22 -14.65
N LEU A 78 6.46 -12.06 -13.41
CA LEU A 78 5.93 -11.07 -12.48
C LEU A 78 6.11 -9.64 -13.00
N LEU A 79 7.26 -9.32 -13.58
CA LEU A 79 7.50 -8.02 -14.21
C LEU A 79 6.58 -7.77 -15.40
N ILE A 80 6.39 -8.75 -16.29
CA ILE A 80 5.45 -8.64 -17.41
C ILE A 80 4.02 -8.45 -16.91
N PHE A 81 3.62 -9.21 -15.88
CA PHE A 81 2.30 -9.09 -15.27
C PHE A 81 2.06 -7.68 -14.74
N PHE A 82 3.02 -7.11 -14.00
CA PHE A 82 2.95 -5.72 -13.56
C PHE A 82 3.01 -4.73 -14.73
N PHE A 83 3.81 -4.97 -15.76
CA PHE A 83 3.84 -4.06 -16.91
C PHE A 83 2.49 -4.02 -17.65
N GLY A 84 1.84 -5.18 -17.80
CA GLY A 84 0.49 -5.30 -18.37
C GLY A 84 -0.56 -4.60 -17.52
N LEU A 85 -0.47 -4.73 -16.20
CA LEU A 85 -1.37 -4.05 -15.25
C LEU A 85 -1.11 -2.55 -15.14
N PHE A 86 0.08 -2.05 -15.46
CA PHE A 86 0.47 -0.63 -15.32
C PHE A 86 -0.55 0.33 -15.95
N LYS A 87 -0.89 0.12 -17.23
CA LYS A 87 -1.78 1.05 -17.95
C LYS A 87 -3.19 1.08 -17.36
N LYS A 88 -3.70 -0.07 -16.92
CA LYS A 88 -5.04 -0.20 -16.34
C LYS A 88 -5.06 0.34 -14.91
N SER A 89 -4.07 -0.03 -14.10
CA SER A 89 -3.96 0.31 -12.69
C SER A 89 -3.68 1.80 -12.47
N THR A 90 -2.76 2.40 -13.22
CA THR A 90 -2.48 3.85 -13.13
C THR A 90 -3.71 4.68 -13.52
N ARG A 91 -4.46 4.28 -14.57
CA ARG A 91 -5.75 4.93 -14.89
C ARG A 91 -6.80 4.75 -13.80
N SER A 92 -6.85 3.57 -13.18
CA SER A 92 -7.76 3.29 -12.07
C SER A 92 -7.41 4.12 -10.82
N LEU A 93 -6.12 4.19 -10.45
CA LEU A 93 -5.60 5.00 -9.36
C LEU A 93 -5.90 6.48 -9.56
N ILE A 94 -5.66 7.00 -10.76
CA ILE A 94 -5.99 8.40 -11.08
C ILE A 94 -7.50 8.64 -10.95
N LYS A 95 -8.34 7.74 -11.48
CA LYS A 95 -9.80 7.83 -11.31
C LYS A 95 -10.22 7.75 -9.84
N PHE A 96 -9.56 6.94 -9.04
CA PHE A 96 -9.85 6.77 -7.62
C PHE A 96 -9.45 8.02 -6.81
N ILE A 97 -8.21 8.49 -6.98
CA ILE A 97 -7.65 9.65 -6.28
C ILE A 97 -8.35 10.95 -6.69
N TYR A 98 -8.63 11.13 -7.99
CA TYR A 98 -9.16 12.37 -8.56
C TYR A 98 -10.63 12.28 -8.97
N ARG A 99 -11.39 11.34 -8.41
CA ARG A 99 -12.84 11.32 -8.61
C ARG A 99 -13.43 12.62 -8.07
N LYS A 100 -13.75 13.57 -8.97
CA LYS A 100 -14.49 14.78 -8.59
C LYS A 100 -15.86 14.33 -8.09
N ARG A 101 -16.08 14.34 -6.77
CA ARG A 101 -17.42 14.37 -6.21
C ARG A 101 -17.87 15.82 -6.26
N GLU A 102 -18.97 16.06 -6.96
CA GLU A 102 -19.57 17.39 -7.03
C GLU A 102 -19.99 17.79 -5.62
N LEU A 103 -19.40 18.88 -5.14
CA LEU A 103 -19.79 19.53 -3.91
C LEU A 103 -21.01 20.38 -4.24
N GLU A 104 -22.09 20.25 -3.47
CA GLU A 104 -23.19 21.20 -3.51
C GLU A 104 -22.62 22.61 -3.28
N GLU A 105 -22.89 23.53 -4.21
CA GLU A 105 -22.34 24.89 -4.21
C GLU A 105 -22.64 25.66 -2.92
N LYS A 106 -23.67 25.23 -2.18
CA LYS A 106 -24.17 25.82 -0.94
C LYS A 106 -23.13 25.87 0.20
N TYR A 107 -22.12 24.99 0.20
CA TYR A 107 -21.14 24.92 1.28
C TYR A 107 -19.70 25.31 0.90
N LYS A 108 -19.45 25.62 -0.38
CA LYS A 108 -18.13 25.85 -1.00
C LYS A 108 -17.25 26.92 -0.32
N ASN A 109 -17.87 27.86 0.41
CA ASN A 109 -17.22 29.05 0.95
C ASN A 109 -16.96 29.06 2.47
N ARG A 110 -17.35 28.04 3.25
CA ARG A 110 -17.00 28.01 4.69
C ARG A 110 -15.59 27.50 4.91
N THR A 111 -14.66 28.42 5.16
CA THR A 111 -13.25 28.15 5.52
C THR A 111 -13.12 27.44 6.86
N ASP A 112 -14.00 27.72 7.82
CA ASP A 112 -13.97 27.10 9.16
C ASP A 112 -14.17 25.59 9.09
N VAL A 113 -15.06 25.14 8.19
CA VAL A 113 -15.29 23.71 7.92
C VAL A 113 -14.06 23.06 7.29
N LYS A 114 -13.28 23.80 6.47
CA LYS A 114 -12.02 23.29 5.90
C LYS A 114 -10.95 23.12 6.99
N ILE A 115 -10.88 24.03 7.95
CA ILE A 115 -9.93 23.96 9.07
C ILE A 115 -10.30 22.81 10.01
N ALA A 116 -11.58 22.70 10.40
CA ALA A 116 -12.06 21.59 11.22
C ALA A 116 -11.83 20.22 10.54
N ALA A 117 -12.06 20.16 9.23
CA ALA A 117 -11.77 18.97 8.43
C ALA A 117 -10.28 18.61 8.42
N GLY A 118 -9.40 19.61 8.24
CA GLY A 118 -7.95 19.41 8.29
C GLY A 118 -7.48 18.93 9.66
N GLY A 119 -8.01 19.49 10.74
CA GLY A 119 -7.69 19.10 12.12
C GLY A 119 -8.10 17.66 12.44
N LEU A 120 -9.32 17.25 12.06
CA LEU A 120 -9.76 15.86 12.24
C LEU A 120 -8.88 14.88 11.45
N LEU A 121 -8.43 15.29 10.26
CA LEU A 121 -7.57 14.47 9.40
C LEU A 121 -6.16 14.32 9.98
N ILE A 122 -5.59 15.39 10.55
CA ILE A 122 -4.28 15.33 11.24
C ILE A 122 -4.34 14.41 12.47
N SER A 123 -5.44 14.46 13.22
CA SER A 123 -5.64 13.61 14.41
C SER A 123 -5.73 12.14 14.03
N LEU A 124 -6.49 11.81 12.98
CA LEU A 124 -6.60 10.44 12.48
C LEU A 124 -5.24 9.90 11.99
N ILE A 125 -4.43 10.75 11.35
CA ILE A 125 -3.08 10.39 10.93
C ILE A 125 -2.19 10.10 12.15
N ALA A 126 -2.23 10.95 13.17
CA ALA A 126 -1.44 10.75 14.39
C ALA A 126 -1.79 9.42 15.08
N ILE A 127 -3.07 9.03 15.09
CA ILE A 127 -3.51 7.73 15.61
C ILE A 127 -2.92 6.58 14.79
N ILE A 128 -3.03 6.64 13.45
CA ILE A 128 -2.51 5.58 12.57
C ILE A 128 -0.99 5.43 12.73
N ILE A 129 -0.25 6.55 12.74
CA ILE A 129 1.21 6.54 12.94
C ILE A 129 1.56 6.00 14.34
N GLY A 130 0.82 6.41 15.36
CA GLY A 130 0.99 5.91 16.73
C GLY A 130 0.81 4.39 16.83
N ILE A 131 -0.21 3.84 16.16
CA ILE A 131 -0.44 2.38 16.12
C ILE A 131 0.72 1.68 15.41
N ILE A 132 1.21 2.19 14.28
CA ILE A 132 2.34 1.60 13.57
C ILE A 132 3.60 1.63 14.45
N PHE A 133 3.86 2.74 15.11
CA PHE A 133 5.00 2.87 16.01
C PHE A 133 4.88 1.91 17.20
N ALA A 134 3.69 1.76 17.78
CA ALA A 134 3.43 0.80 18.84
C ALA A 134 3.69 -0.64 18.37
N ILE A 135 3.25 -1.02 17.17
CA ILE A 135 3.52 -2.34 16.59
C ILE A 135 5.02 -2.55 16.36
N ILE A 136 5.72 -1.56 15.80
CA ILE A 136 7.17 -1.65 15.57
C ILE A 136 7.90 -1.78 16.91
N GLN A 137 7.50 -1.01 17.92
CA GLN A 137 8.10 -1.05 19.24
C GLN A 137 7.85 -2.43 19.90
N ASP A 138 6.64 -2.97 19.80
CA ASP A 138 6.32 -4.31 20.31
C ASP A 138 7.13 -5.41 19.62
N VAL A 139 7.41 -5.27 18.31
CA VAL A 139 8.25 -6.21 17.55
C VAL A 139 9.74 -6.07 17.88
N VAL A 140 10.24 -4.86 18.14
CA VAL A 140 11.68 -4.59 18.37
C VAL A 140 12.08 -4.75 19.84
N THR A 141 11.17 -4.49 20.78
CA THR A 141 11.49 -4.54 22.20
C THR A 141 11.40 -5.97 22.71
N VAL A 142 12.54 -6.61 22.90
CA VAL A 142 12.64 -7.95 23.52
C VAL A 142 12.11 -7.85 24.95
N SER A 143 10.91 -8.37 25.20
CA SER A 143 10.42 -8.49 26.57
C SER A 143 11.28 -9.52 27.30
N SER A 144 12.02 -9.06 28.30
CA SER A 144 12.86 -9.88 29.19
C SER A 144 12.08 -10.83 30.11
N GLY A 145 10.77 -11.03 29.87
CA GLY A 145 9.91 -11.96 30.58
C GLY A 145 9.42 -13.07 29.64
N GLY A 146 9.62 -14.32 30.04
CA GLY A 146 9.44 -15.56 29.26
C GLY A 146 8.03 -15.91 28.74
N SER A 147 7.29 -14.95 28.21
CA SER A 147 6.19 -15.22 27.28
C SER A 147 6.76 -15.31 25.87
N SER A 148 6.53 -16.43 25.17
CA SER A 148 6.87 -16.63 23.76
C SER A 148 6.48 -15.41 22.93
N THR A 149 7.47 -14.63 22.53
CA THR A 149 7.26 -13.32 21.93
C THR A 149 7.07 -13.46 20.42
N LEU A 150 6.46 -12.45 19.78
CA LEU A 150 6.48 -12.33 18.31
C LEU A 150 7.91 -12.40 17.75
N VAL A 151 8.92 -12.04 18.55
CA VAL A 151 10.35 -12.17 18.25
C VAL A 151 10.78 -13.62 18.01
N ASP A 152 10.19 -14.61 18.68
CA ASP A 152 10.48 -16.03 18.44
C ASP A 152 9.96 -16.50 17.07
N LEU A 153 8.88 -15.89 16.57
CA LEU A 153 8.41 -16.05 15.18
C LEU A 153 9.31 -15.32 14.17
N PHE A 154 10.10 -14.33 14.61
CA PHE A 154 11.10 -13.60 13.82
C PHE A 154 12.53 -14.13 14.01
N GLY A 155 12.70 -15.31 14.62
CA GLY A 155 14.01 -15.95 14.81
C GLY A 155 14.74 -16.32 13.51
N SER A 156 14.07 -16.23 12.36
CA SER A 156 14.66 -16.43 11.03
C SER A 156 14.57 -15.18 10.15
N THR A 157 15.41 -15.12 9.11
CA THR A 157 15.51 -13.93 8.24
C THR A 157 14.29 -13.73 7.33
N GLY A 158 13.52 -14.77 7.02
CA GLY A 158 12.34 -14.71 6.15
C GLY A 158 11.20 -13.87 6.69
N PRO A 159 10.70 -14.14 7.91
CA PRO A 159 9.68 -13.33 8.55
C PRO A 159 10.04 -11.84 8.59
N TRP A 160 11.30 -11.48 8.81
CA TRP A 160 11.77 -10.09 8.77
C TRP A 160 11.60 -9.44 7.39
N ILE A 161 11.99 -10.15 6.33
CA ILE A 161 11.83 -9.67 4.93
C ILE A 161 10.34 -9.51 4.60
N LEU A 162 9.50 -10.45 5.03
CA LEU A 162 8.06 -10.38 4.86
C LEU A 162 7.45 -9.20 5.62
N PHE A 163 7.88 -8.96 6.86
CA PHE A 163 7.43 -7.83 7.67
C PHE A 163 7.79 -6.49 7.02
N ILE A 164 9.00 -6.35 6.49
CA ILE A 164 9.41 -5.16 5.74
C ILE A 164 8.54 -4.99 4.49
N GLY A 165 8.25 -6.07 3.75
CA GLY A 165 7.38 -6.04 2.57
C GLY A 165 5.96 -5.56 2.88
N ILE A 166 5.35 -6.11 3.93
CA ILE A 166 4.02 -5.70 4.40
C ILE A 166 4.05 -4.26 4.93
N GLY A 167 5.08 -3.89 5.68
CA GLY A 167 5.27 -2.53 6.19
C GLY A 167 5.34 -1.50 5.05
N LEU A 168 6.08 -1.81 3.98
CA LEU A 168 6.16 -0.97 2.79
C LEU A 168 4.78 -0.80 2.13
N PHE A 169 4.00 -1.88 2.00
CA PHE A 169 2.62 -1.82 1.53
C PHE A 169 1.73 -0.94 2.39
N LEU A 170 1.86 -1.05 3.70
CA LEU A 170 1.08 -0.29 4.67
C LEU A 170 1.39 1.21 4.57
N VAL A 171 2.67 1.58 4.49
CA VAL A 171 3.11 2.97 4.27
C VAL A 171 2.58 3.54 2.95
N VAL A 172 2.68 2.78 1.86
CA VAL A 172 2.15 3.18 0.56
C VAL A 172 0.62 3.33 0.60
N GLY A 173 -0.07 2.40 1.27
CA GLY A 173 -1.51 2.44 1.49
C GLY A 173 -1.96 3.69 2.25
N ILE A 174 -1.24 4.05 3.32
CA ILE A 174 -1.50 5.27 4.09
C ILE A 174 -1.26 6.51 3.26
N ALA A 175 -0.17 6.58 2.50
CA ALA A 175 0.12 7.72 1.64
C ALA A 175 -0.97 7.92 0.58
N LEU A 176 -1.45 6.83 -0.04
CA LEU A 176 -2.59 6.87 -0.96
C LEU A 176 -3.88 7.30 -0.27
N PHE A 177 -4.16 6.73 0.90
CA PHE A 177 -5.32 7.08 1.72
C PHE A 177 -5.30 8.56 2.09
N MET A 178 -4.13 9.11 2.44
CA MET A 178 -3.93 10.52 2.77
C MET A 178 -4.25 11.43 1.58
N ILE A 179 -3.74 11.13 0.39
CA ILE A 179 -4.04 11.94 -0.81
C ILE A 179 -5.54 11.86 -1.15
N TYR A 180 -6.11 10.66 -1.04
CA TYR A 180 -7.54 10.45 -1.26
C TYR A 180 -8.40 11.23 -0.27
N PHE A 181 -8.09 11.16 1.03
CA PHE A 181 -8.79 11.88 2.08
C PHE A 181 -8.55 13.39 2.04
N TRP A 182 -7.38 13.86 1.61
CA TRP A 182 -7.14 15.30 1.44
C TRP A 182 -8.03 15.89 0.34
N LYS A 183 -8.23 15.13 -0.74
CA LYS A 183 -9.09 15.53 -1.86
C LYS A 183 -10.59 15.39 -1.56
N ASN A 184 -10.97 14.36 -0.80
CA ASN A 184 -12.39 13.98 -0.59
C ASN A 184 -12.91 14.24 0.83
N GLY A 185 -12.04 14.49 1.81
CA GLY A 185 -12.38 14.60 3.23
C GLY A 185 -13.29 15.79 3.54
N TYR A 186 -13.18 16.85 2.75
CA TYR A 186 -14.09 17.99 2.83
C TYR A 186 -15.55 17.60 2.57
N TYR A 187 -15.80 16.71 1.60
CA TYR A 187 -17.14 16.20 1.31
C TYR A 187 -17.70 15.35 2.45
N ILE A 188 -16.85 14.51 3.05
CA ILE A 188 -17.25 13.62 4.17
C ILE A 188 -17.69 14.46 5.37
N LEU A 189 -16.94 15.50 5.72
CA LEU A 189 -17.29 16.38 6.82
C LEU A 189 -18.53 17.22 6.54
N LEU A 190 -18.71 17.72 5.32
CA LEU A 190 -19.95 18.41 4.95
C LEU A 190 -21.17 17.50 5.05
N ARG A 191 -21.05 16.24 4.64
CA ARG A 191 -22.13 15.26 4.80
C ARG A 191 -22.43 14.97 6.26
N LEU A 192 -21.41 14.99 7.12
CA LEU A 192 -21.54 14.74 8.56
C LEU A 192 -22.21 15.92 9.27
N ILE A 193 -21.79 17.14 8.96
CA ILE A 193 -22.42 18.38 9.47
C ILE A 193 -23.85 18.50 8.95
N GLY A 194 -24.09 18.29 7.65
CA GLY A 194 -25.43 18.33 7.08
C GLY A 194 -26.38 17.24 7.63
N ALA A 195 -25.84 16.08 8.01
CA ALA A 195 -26.62 15.05 8.68
C ALA A 195 -27.02 15.46 10.12
N ILE A 196 -26.12 16.15 10.83
CA ILE A 196 -26.40 16.68 12.18
C ILE A 196 -27.41 17.82 12.11
N GLU A 197 -27.25 18.77 11.18
CA GLU A 197 -28.13 19.93 11.00
C GLU A 197 -29.58 19.50 10.66
N LYS A 198 -29.73 18.41 9.89
CA LYS A 198 -31.02 17.80 9.54
C LYS A 198 -31.67 17.01 10.68
N GLN A 199 -30.92 16.63 11.73
CA GLN A 199 -31.47 16.00 12.93
C GLN A 199 -31.88 17.03 13.99
N SER A 200 -31.33 18.24 13.92
CA SER A 200 -31.63 19.35 14.84
C SER A 200 -32.76 20.28 14.36
N THR A 201 -33.34 20.02 13.17
CA THR A 201 -34.51 20.73 12.61
C THR A 201 -35.68 19.79 12.49
#